data_AF-A0A661J3B9-F1
#
_entry.id   AF-A0A661J3B9-F1
#
_cell.length_a   1.000
_cell.length_b   1.000
_cell.length_c   1.000
_cell.angle_alpha   90.00
_cell.angle_beta   90.00
_cell.angle_gamma   90.00
#
_symmetry.space_group_name_H-M   'P 1'
#
loop_
_entity.id
_entity.type
_entity.pdbx_description
1 polymer ?
#
loop_
_entity_poly.entity_id
_entity_poly.type
_entity_poly.pdbx_seq_one_letter_code
_entity_poly.pdbx_strand_id
1 'polypeptide(L)'
;MEDWRELGGKLRELVRLLSMPVAVKLLKGKEPPAGARRPLRDLGVKMAPCQGAAMARRYGWTVAFGREDVGCGIAAHTYGWERVKGEEGAIDFFFRMRYAVDRDAAREIVEGFPLLELGDDLVVVYSPLERTKVEPDVVLIYANPAQMMRLIHGATYHTGKPLGGSFSGRAASCTEGVIGAYLGRDTRVVVPGNGDRVWATCQDDEMILAVHASRIRELVEGLEETHKGGIRYPIPAYLRYQPEVGFTVPLTDIFKPGEIGRFTSKR
;
A
#
# COMPACT_ATOMS: atom_id res chain seq x y z
N MET A 1 1.46 3.84 22.51
CA MET A 1 1.26 4.83 21.42
C MET A 1 2.58 5.35 20.87
N GLU A 2 3.52 5.69 21.73
CA GLU A 2 4.87 6.14 21.35
C GLU A 2 5.59 5.11 20.48
N ASP A 3 5.51 3.82 20.83
CA ASP A 3 6.04 2.71 20.03
C ASP A 3 5.59 2.72 18.57
N TRP A 4 4.28 2.92 18.31
CA TRP A 4 3.74 2.98 16.95
C TRP A 4 4.27 4.17 16.16
N ARG A 5 4.47 5.30 16.84
CA ARG A 5 4.99 6.52 16.22
C ARG A 5 6.46 6.35 15.86
N GLU A 6 7.24 5.74 16.76
CA GLU A 6 8.65 5.41 16.52
C GLU A 6 8.79 4.45 15.32
N LEU A 7 7.99 3.38 15.28
CA LEU A 7 7.97 2.45 14.14
C LEU A 7 7.63 3.16 12.82
N GLY A 8 6.68 4.10 12.84
CA GLY A 8 6.38 4.94 11.68
C GLY A 8 7.56 5.80 11.23
N GLY A 9 8.30 6.37 12.18
CA GLY A 9 9.52 7.13 11.92
C GLY A 9 10.61 6.26 11.28
N LYS A 10 10.88 5.08 11.87
CA LYS A 10 11.85 4.11 11.35
C LYS A 10 11.52 3.66 9.92
N LEU A 11 10.24 3.37 9.62
CA LEU A 11 9.81 3.02 8.27
C LEU A 11 10.14 4.13 7.26
N ARG A 12 9.86 5.39 7.61
CA ARG A 12 10.19 6.53 6.74
C ARG A 12 11.68 6.74 6.59
N GLU A 13 12.47 6.54 7.64
CA GLU A 13 13.92 6.68 7.59
C GLU A 13 14.56 5.59 6.71
N LEU A 14 14.27 4.32 7.00
CA LEU A 14 14.90 3.15 6.37
C LEU A 14 14.53 3.00 4.89
N VAL A 15 13.31 3.40 4.51
CA VAL A 15 12.74 3.19 3.17
C VAL A 15 12.55 4.51 2.40
N ARG A 16 12.74 5.67 3.04
CA ARG A 16 12.57 7.01 2.46
C ARG A 16 11.22 7.21 1.79
N LEU A 17 10.15 6.77 2.46
CA LEU A 17 8.79 6.83 1.93
C LEU A 17 8.39 8.29 1.59
N LEU A 18 7.69 8.47 0.47
CA LEU A 18 7.25 9.78 0.00
C LEU A 18 6.09 10.36 0.83
N SER A 19 5.43 9.55 1.64
CA SER A 19 4.39 10.02 2.55
C SER A 19 4.32 9.18 3.82
N MET A 20 3.48 9.63 4.77
CA MET A 20 3.35 8.99 6.08
C MET A 20 2.70 7.60 5.97
N PRO A 21 3.23 6.56 6.63
CA PRO A 21 2.48 5.34 6.88
C PRO A 21 1.15 5.66 7.58
N VAL A 22 0.10 4.91 7.27
CA VAL A 22 -1.25 5.15 7.79
C VAL A 22 -1.63 4.07 8.78
N ALA A 23 -1.86 4.46 10.02
CA ALA A 23 -2.53 3.65 11.03
C ALA A 23 -4.02 3.55 10.68
N VAL A 24 -4.55 2.33 10.62
CA VAL A 24 -5.97 2.04 10.44
C VAL A 24 -6.49 1.28 11.65
N LYS A 25 -7.56 1.80 12.27
CA LYS A 25 -8.20 1.21 13.44
C LYS A 25 -9.67 0.93 13.15
N LEU A 26 -10.11 -0.28 13.45
CA LEU A 26 -11.50 -0.75 13.37
C LEU A 26 -12.13 -0.66 14.77
N LEU A 27 -13.13 0.22 14.93
CA LEU A 27 -13.81 0.48 16.20
C LEU A 27 -15.25 -0.05 16.15
N LYS A 28 -15.62 -0.95 17.06
CA LYS A 28 -17.00 -1.41 17.25
C LYS A 28 -17.71 -0.56 18.30
N GLY A 29 -18.82 0.09 17.95
CA GLY A 29 -19.65 0.87 18.88
C GLY A 29 -18.93 1.96 19.68
N LYS A 30 -17.74 2.39 19.24
CA LYS A 30 -16.90 3.38 19.93
C LYS A 30 -16.76 4.63 19.10
N GLU A 31 -16.83 5.77 19.78
CA GLU A 31 -16.53 7.07 19.16
C GLU A 31 -15.07 7.13 18.67
N PRO A 32 -14.81 7.78 17.52
CA PRO A 32 -13.47 8.02 17.02
C PRO A 32 -12.69 8.95 17.98
N PRO A 33 -11.34 8.96 17.90
CA PRO A 33 -10.52 9.79 18.77
C PRO A 33 -10.85 11.28 18.61
N ALA A 34 -10.70 12.05 19.70
CA ALA A 34 -10.94 13.49 19.68
C ALA A 34 -10.14 14.19 18.58
N GLY A 35 -10.84 15.02 17.80
CA GLY A 35 -10.29 15.74 16.64
C GLY A 35 -10.27 14.94 15.33
N ALA A 36 -10.76 13.69 15.32
CA ALA A 36 -11.01 12.97 14.07
C ALA A 36 -12.11 13.65 13.27
N ARG A 37 -11.81 13.92 11.99
CA ARG A 37 -12.79 14.44 11.04
C ARG A 37 -13.70 13.31 10.55
N ARG A 38 -14.99 13.60 10.39
CA ARG A 38 -16.00 12.74 9.80
C ARG A 38 -16.39 13.34 8.45
N PRO A 39 -16.28 12.62 7.32
CA PRO A 39 -16.56 13.15 5.98
C PRO A 39 -17.90 13.89 5.87
N LEU A 40 -19.01 13.26 6.28
CA LEU A 40 -20.33 13.88 6.13
C LEU A 40 -20.51 15.05 7.10
N ARG A 41 -20.17 14.87 8.38
CA ARG A 41 -20.36 15.87 9.44
C ARG A 41 -19.50 17.13 9.22
N ASP A 42 -18.22 16.96 8.89
CA ASP A 42 -17.24 18.07 8.90
C ASP A 42 -16.89 18.59 7.51
N LEU A 43 -17.05 17.77 6.46
CA LEU A 43 -16.75 18.16 5.07
C LEU A 43 -18.00 18.27 4.21
N GLY A 44 -19.18 17.87 4.71
CA GLY A 44 -20.46 17.96 4.00
C GLY A 44 -20.59 16.99 2.82
N VAL A 45 -19.72 15.98 2.72
CA VAL A 45 -19.67 15.07 1.57
C VAL A 45 -19.37 13.64 2.00
N LYS A 46 -20.07 12.67 1.41
CA LYS A 46 -19.76 11.25 1.58
C LYS A 46 -18.52 10.90 0.75
N MET A 47 -17.61 10.12 1.32
CA MET A 47 -16.30 9.84 0.73
C MET A 47 -16.00 8.34 0.68
N ALA A 48 -15.13 7.92 -0.23
CA ALA A 48 -14.61 6.57 -0.23
C ALA A 48 -13.54 6.41 0.87
N PRO A 49 -13.46 5.28 1.61
CA PRO A 49 -12.48 5.12 2.69
C PRO A 49 -11.01 5.21 2.23
N CYS A 50 -10.71 4.88 0.97
CA CYS A 50 -9.38 5.12 0.38
C CYS A 50 -8.97 6.60 0.41
N GLN A 51 -9.92 7.53 0.31
CA GLN A 51 -9.66 8.97 0.48
C GLN A 51 -9.29 9.31 1.93
N GLY A 52 -9.79 8.54 2.91
CA GLY A 52 -9.34 8.59 4.30
C GLY A 52 -7.86 8.29 4.45
N ALA A 53 -7.40 7.20 3.82
CA ALA A 53 -5.98 6.86 3.77
C ALA A 53 -5.15 7.97 3.08
N ALA A 54 -5.66 8.55 1.99
CA ALA A 54 -5.01 9.66 1.30
C ALA A 54 -4.87 10.92 2.19
N MET A 55 -5.95 11.33 2.87
CA MET A 55 -5.93 12.45 3.81
C MET A 55 -4.97 12.20 4.97
N ALA A 56 -4.92 10.98 5.50
CA ALA A 56 -3.99 10.61 6.55
C ALA A 56 -2.53 10.70 6.09
N ARG A 57 -2.19 10.10 4.94
CA ARG A 57 -0.80 10.05 4.46
C ARG A 57 -0.28 11.37 3.89
N ARG A 58 -1.15 12.18 3.27
CA ARG A 58 -0.76 13.43 2.58
C ARG A 58 -0.99 14.67 3.44
N TYR A 59 -2.16 14.79 4.08
CA TYR A 59 -2.51 15.99 4.87
C TYR A 59 -2.17 15.83 6.35
N GLY A 60 -1.95 14.60 6.81
CA GLY A 60 -1.73 14.31 8.22
C GLY A 60 -2.99 14.42 9.06
N TRP A 61 -4.16 14.29 8.44
CA TRP A 61 -5.44 14.32 9.16
C TRP A 61 -5.77 12.95 9.74
N THR A 62 -6.41 12.94 10.91
CA THR A 62 -7.13 11.77 11.39
C THR A 62 -8.57 11.86 10.88
N VAL A 63 -9.03 10.84 10.16
CA VAL A 63 -10.36 10.79 9.54
C VAL A 63 -11.05 9.50 9.93
N ALA A 64 -12.32 9.56 10.31
CA ALA A 64 -13.13 8.43 10.71
C ALA A 64 -14.33 8.27 9.77
N PHE A 65 -14.61 7.04 9.37
CA PHE A 65 -15.73 6.68 8.51
C PHE A 65 -16.69 5.78 9.29
N GLY A 66 -17.95 6.22 9.40
CA GLY A 66 -19.07 5.37 9.76
C GLY A 66 -19.96 5.09 8.54
N ARG A 67 -21.08 4.39 8.79
CA ARG A 67 -22.08 4.03 7.76
C ARG A 67 -22.64 5.23 7.00
N GLU A 68 -22.79 6.38 7.65
CA GLU A 68 -23.31 7.60 7.04
C GLU A 68 -22.27 8.35 6.18
N ASP A 69 -20.98 8.13 6.42
CA ASP A 69 -19.89 8.83 5.73
C ASP A 69 -19.50 8.17 4.41
N VAL A 70 -19.79 6.87 4.24
CA VAL A 70 -19.29 6.10 3.10
C VAL A 70 -19.97 6.49 1.79
N GLY A 71 -19.17 6.92 0.83
CA GLY A 71 -19.55 7.26 -0.55
C GLY A 71 -19.14 6.20 -1.57
N CYS A 72 -18.78 4.99 -1.13
CA CYS A 72 -18.33 3.91 -2.00
C CYS A 72 -19.12 2.63 -1.73
N GLY A 73 -19.90 2.16 -2.72
CA GLY A 73 -20.73 0.95 -2.59
C GLY A 73 -19.94 -0.33 -2.31
N ILE A 74 -18.74 -0.48 -2.90
CA ILE A 74 -17.86 -1.63 -2.63
C ILE A 74 -17.41 -1.62 -1.16
N ALA A 75 -17.02 -0.45 -0.64
CA ALA A 75 -16.62 -0.34 0.76
C ALA A 75 -17.82 -0.53 1.72
N ALA A 76 -18.96 0.09 1.41
CA ALA A 76 -20.20 -0.09 2.18
C ALA A 76 -20.58 -1.57 2.27
N HIS A 77 -20.50 -2.28 1.14
CA HIS A 77 -20.70 -3.72 1.09
C HIS A 77 -19.66 -4.46 1.91
N THR A 78 -18.36 -4.28 1.67
CA THR A 78 -17.29 -5.14 2.23
C THR A 78 -17.02 -4.90 3.71
N TYR A 79 -17.19 -3.68 4.21
CA TYR A 79 -17.06 -3.33 5.63
C TYR A 79 -18.28 -3.69 6.48
N GLY A 80 -19.40 -4.06 5.85
CA GLY A 80 -20.63 -4.46 6.55
C GLY A 80 -21.59 -3.31 6.89
N TRP A 81 -21.26 -2.08 6.52
CA TRP A 81 -22.15 -0.91 6.69
C TRP A 81 -23.47 -1.04 5.93
N GLU A 82 -23.41 -1.59 4.72
CA GLU A 82 -24.59 -1.85 3.90
C GLU A 82 -24.33 -3.04 2.98
N ARG A 83 -24.66 -4.25 3.46
CA ARG A 83 -24.56 -5.47 2.64
C ARG A 83 -25.58 -5.41 1.51
N VAL A 84 -25.15 -5.72 0.28
CA VAL A 84 -26.07 -5.85 -0.85
C VAL A 84 -27.04 -6.99 -0.56
N LYS A 85 -28.35 -6.74 -0.71
CA LYS A 85 -29.41 -7.75 -0.54
C LYS A 85 -29.55 -8.68 -1.77
N GLY A 86 -28.74 -8.45 -2.80
CA GLY A 86 -28.62 -9.22 -4.03
C GLY A 86 -27.46 -8.67 -4.86
N GLU A 87 -26.73 -9.54 -5.55
CA GLU A 87 -25.48 -9.16 -6.22
C GLU A 87 -25.71 -8.57 -7.62
N GLU A 88 -26.92 -8.66 -8.16
CA GLU A 88 -27.24 -8.27 -9.55
C GLU A 88 -26.82 -6.85 -9.92
N GLY A 89 -26.96 -5.88 -8.99
CA GLY A 89 -26.53 -4.51 -9.23
C GLY A 89 -25.00 -4.38 -9.33
N ALA A 90 -24.27 -5.11 -8.49
CA ALA A 90 -22.80 -5.12 -8.51
C ALA A 90 -22.26 -5.90 -9.72
N ILE A 91 -22.88 -7.04 -10.05
CA ILE A 91 -22.60 -7.84 -11.25
C ILE A 91 -22.82 -6.98 -12.50
N ASP A 92 -23.97 -6.31 -12.60
CA ASP A 92 -24.28 -5.44 -13.74
C ASP A 92 -23.29 -4.27 -13.85
N PHE A 93 -22.88 -3.69 -12.71
CA PHE A 93 -21.83 -2.67 -12.68
C PHE A 93 -20.51 -3.18 -13.28
N PHE A 94 -19.98 -4.31 -12.81
CA PHE A 94 -18.69 -4.82 -13.30
C PHE A 94 -18.73 -5.28 -14.76
N PHE A 95 -19.86 -5.83 -15.20
CA PHE A 95 -20.10 -6.19 -16.60
C PHE A 95 -20.15 -4.94 -17.50
N ARG A 96 -21.00 -3.95 -17.17
CA ARG A 96 -21.17 -2.73 -17.98
C ARG A 96 -19.92 -1.86 -18.02
N MET A 97 -19.18 -1.81 -16.91
CA MET A 97 -17.89 -1.10 -16.82
C MET A 97 -16.73 -1.86 -17.50
N ARG A 98 -17.01 -3.01 -18.13
CA ARG A 98 -16.03 -3.81 -18.90
C ARG A 98 -14.87 -4.35 -18.06
N TYR A 99 -15.09 -4.57 -16.78
CA TYR A 99 -14.16 -5.35 -15.94
C TYR A 99 -14.33 -6.86 -16.13
N ALA A 100 -15.47 -7.29 -16.68
CA ALA A 100 -15.79 -8.68 -16.97
C ALA A 100 -16.39 -8.83 -18.38
N VAL A 101 -16.11 -9.96 -19.02
CA VAL A 101 -16.61 -10.28 -20.36
C VAL A 101 -18.09 -10.66 -20.37
N ASP A 102 -18.58 -11.22 -19.25
CA ASP A 102 -19.96 -11.65 -19.04
C ASP A 102 -20.37 -11.50 -17.56
N ARG A 103 -21.60 -11.89 -17.23
CA ARG A 103 -22.15 -11.80 -15.87
C ARG A 103 -21.54 -12.82 -14.92
N ASP A 104 -21.04 -13.95 -15.40
CA ASP A 104 -20.46 -14.99 -14.56
C ASP A 104 -19.07 -14.55 -14.08
N ALA A 105 -18.23 -14.04 -14.97
CA ALA A 105 -16.96 -13.41 -14.61
C ALA A 105 -17.17 -12.18 -13.71
N ALA A 106 -18.25 -11.43 -13.89
CA ALA A 106 -18.60 -10.32 -12.99
C ALA A 106 -19.05 -10.81 -11.60
N ARG A 107 -19.67 -11.99 -11.50
CA ARG A 107 -20.03 -12.62 -10.22
C ARG A 107 -18.79 -13.03 -9.43
N GLU A 108 -17.84 -13.71 -10.08
CA GLU A 108 -16.55 -14.09 -9.48
C GLU A 108 -15.80 -12.87 -8.89
N ILE A 109 -15.92 -11.72 -9.57
CA ILE A 109 -15.40 -10.44 -9.09
C ILE A 109 -16.05 -10.01 -7.76
N VAL A 110 -17.38 -10.09 -7.67
CA VAL A 110 -18.15 -9.61 -6.52
C VAL A 110 -17.94 -10.56 -5.34
N GLU A 111 -18.05 -11.86 -5.57
CA GLU A 111 -17.87 -12.91 -4.55
C GLU A 111 -16.43 -12.98 -4.04
N GLY A 112 -15.44 -12.58 -4.86
CA GLY A 112 -14.03 -12.56 -4.49
C GLY A 112 -13.63 -11.45 -3.50
N PHE A 113 -14.51 -10.49 -3.20
CA PHE A 113 -14.18 -9.43 -2.24
C PHE A 113 -14.17 -9.97 -0.80
N PRO A 114 -13.12 -9.68 0.00
CA PRO A 114 -13.13 -10.04 1.42
C PRO A 114 -14.22 -9.26 2.16
N LEU A 115 -15.00 -9.97 2.97
CA LEU A 115 -16.09 -9.42 3.78
C LEU A 115 -15.69 -9.34 5.25
N LEU A 116 -15.87 -8.17 5.85
CA LEU A 116 -15.61 -7.91 7.25
C LEU A 116 -16.90 -8.00 8.08
N GLU A 117 -17.00 -8.96 8.99
CA GLU A 117 -18.18 -9.20 9.84
C GLU A 117 -18.01 -8.54 11.23
N LEU A 118 -18.06 -7.20 11.29
CA LEU A 118 -17.90 -6.46 12.55
C LEU A 118 -19.13 -5.66 13.01
N GLY A 119 -20.21 -5.65 12.23
CA GLY A 119 -21.44 -4.88 12.52
C GLY A 119 -21.55 -3.60 11.68
N ASP A 120 -22.76 -3.06 11.57
CA ASP A 120 -23.05 -1.84 10.79
C ASP A 120 -22.77 -0.55 11.57
N ASP A 121 -22.48 -0.66 12.87
CA ASP A 121 -21.99 0.39 13.77
C ASP A 121 -20.46 0.55 13.75
N LEU A 122 -19.77 -0.16 12.85
CA LEU A 122 -18.33 -0.08 12.67
C LEU A 122 -17.89 1.36 12.34
N VAL A 123 -16.85 1.83 13.01
CA VAL A 123 -16.14 3.07 12.66
C VAL A 123 -14.71 2.73 12.27
N VAL A 124 -14.30 3.16 11.08
CA VAL A 124 -12.94 2.95 10.55
C VAL A 124 -12.17 4.26 10.65
N VAL A 125 -11.09 4.27 11.42
CA VAL A 125 -10.24 5.44 11.64
C VAL A 125 -8.94 5.31 10.87
N TYR A 126 -8.65 6.28 10.02
CA TYR A 126 -7.37 6.46 9.35
C TYR A 126 -6.59 7.59 10.04
N SER A 127 -5.35 7.34 10.40
CA SER A 127 -4.49 8.32 11.08
C SER A 127 -3.04 8.21 10.59
N PRO A 128 -2.29 9.31 10.43
CA PRO A 128 -0.84 9.23 10.19
C PRO A 128 -0.15 8.50 11.35
N LEU A 129 0.61 7.43 11.05
CA LEU A 129 1.20 6.54 12.05
C LEU A 129 2.17 7.27 12.99
N GLU A 130 3.04 8.13 12.43
CA GLU A 130 4.05 8.90 13.19
C GLU A 130 3.47 9.85 14.26
N ARG A 131 2.18 10.16 14.19
CA ARG A 131 1.47 10.99 15.19
C ARG A 131 0.13 10.41 15.57
N THR A 132 -0.05 9.10 15.39
CA THR A 132 -1.33 8.44 15.62
C THR A 132 -1.76 8.61 17.08
N LYS A 133 -3.08 8.71 17.29
CA LYS A 133 -3.74 8.67 18.61
C LYS A 133 -4.53 7.38 18.81
N VAL A 134 -4.47 6.46 17.84
CA VAL A 134 -5.13 5.16 17.88
C VAL A 134 -4.12 4.05 17.71
N GLU A 135 -4.28 2.98 18.48
CA GLU A 135 -3.56 1.73 18.25
C GLU A 135 -4.12 1.06 16.98
N PRO A 136 -3.31 0.92 15.90
CA PRO A 136 -3.78 0.36 14.65
C PRO A 136 -4.09 -1.13 14.78
N ASP A 137 -5.01 -1.62 13.95
CA ASP A 137 -5.14 -3.04 13.64
C ASP A 137 -4.41 -3.38 12.32
N VAL A 138 -4.31 -2.38 11.42
CA VAL A 138 -3.57 -2.47 10.16
C VAL A 138 -2.77 -1.19 9.95
N VAL A 139 -1.59 -1.31 9.35
CA VAL A 139 -0.81 -0.19 8.83
C VAL A 139 -0.72 -0.29 7.32
N LEU A 140 -1.10 0.79 6.61
CA LEU A 140 -0.93 0.91 5.17
C LEU A 140 0.34 1.71 4.85
N ILE A 141 1.18 1.17 3.99
CA ILE A 141 2.41 1.81 3.52
C ILE A 141 2.34 1.90 2.01
N TYR A 142 2.48 3.11 1.48
CA TYR A 142 2.53 3.37 0.05
C TYR A 142 3.99 3.57 -0.38
N ALA A 143 4.42 2.83 -1.38
CA ALA A 143 5.83 2.70 -1.74
C ALA A 143 5.98 2.44 -3.24
N ASN A 144 7.06 2.92 -3.86
CA ASN A 144 7.40 2.52 -5.23
C ASN A 144 7.94 1.08 -5.30
N PRO A 145 8.09 0.45 -6.48
CA PRO A 145 8.51 -0.95 -6.56
C PRO A 145 9.86 -1.24 -5.88
N ALA A 146 10.81 -0.31 -5.95
CA ALA A 146 12.11 -0.47 -5.29
C ALA A 146 12.00 -0.39 -3.75
N GLN A 147 11.16 0.51 -3.24
CA GLN A 147 10.81 0.60 -1.82
C GLN A 147 10.01 -0.62 -1.36
N MET A 148 9.07 -1.11 -2.18
CA MET A 148 8.26 -2.30 -1.93
C MET A 148 9.15 -3.53 -1.78
N MET A 149 10.14 -3.71 -2.65
CA MET A 149 11.15 -4.77 -2.51
C MET A 149 11.84 -4.70 -1.14
N ARG A 150 12.23 -3.50 -0.66
CA ARG A 150 12.84 -3.37 0.67
C ARG A 150 11.88 -3.73 1.79
N LEU A 151 10.63 -3.29 1.71
CA LEU A 151 9.59 -3.65 2.68
C LEU A 151 9.34 -5.16 2.70
N ILE A 152 9.32 -5.82 1.54
CA ILE A 152 9.21 -7.28 1.45
C ILE A 152 10.41 -7.95 2.14
N HIS A 153 11.65 -7.52 1.88
CA HIS A 153 12.82 -8.06 2.58
C HIS A 153 12.73 -7.94 4.10
N GLY A 154 12.18 -6.82 4.60
CA GLY A 154 11.92 -6.67 6.04
C GLY A 154 10.87 -7.64 6.55
N ALA A 155 9.73 -7.74 5.87
CA ALA A 155 8.62 -8.62 6.27
C ALA A 155 8.99 -10.11 6.21
N THR A 156 9.87 -10.50 5.29
CA THR A 156 10.27 -11.91 5.10
C THR A 156 11.53 -12.27 5.86
N TYR A 157 12.23 -11.32 6.49
CA TYR A 157 13.51 -11.56 7.17
C TYR A 157 13.47 -12.73 8.16
N HIS A 158 12.44 -12.79 9.01
CA HIS A 158 12.33 -13.82 10.05
C HIS A 158 11.88 -15.19 9.53
N THR A 159 11.16 -15.24 8.41
CA THR A 159 10.48 -16.47 7.96
C THR A 159 11.02 -17.02 6.64
N GLY A 160 11.65 -16.18 5.82
CA GLY A 160 12.02 -16.46 4.44
C GLY A 160 10.84 -16.69 3.48
N LYS A 161 9.59 -16.67 3.98
CA LYS A 161 8.41 -17.02 3.20
C LYS A 161 7.98 -15.84 2.32
N PRO A 162 7.66 -16.05 1.03
CA PRO A 162 7.09 -15.00 0.20
C PRO A 162 5.79 -14.45 0.81
N LEU A 163 5.56 -13.15 0.65
CA LEU A 163 4.29 -12.54 1.03
C LEU A 163 3.19 -12.94 0.04
N GLY A 164 2.00 -13.22 0.58
CA GLY A 164 0.79 -13.32 -0.22
C GLY A 164 0.24 -11.94 -0.61
N GLY A 165 -0.76 -11.93 -1.49
CA GLY A 165 -1.43 -10.72 -1.92
C GLY A 165 -2.66 -11.01 -2.78
N SER A 166 -3.50 -10.00 -2.97
CA SER A 166 -4.50 -9.98 -4.03
C SER A 166 -4.04 -9.01 -5.11
N PHE A 167 -4.06 -9.48 -6.36
CA PHE A 167 -3.64 -8.72 -7.53
C PHE A 167 -4.83 -8.48 -8.46
N SER A 168 -5.99 -8.15 -7.90
CA SER A 168 -7.21 -7.90 -8.68
C SER A 168 -7.22 -6.55 -9.41
N GLY A 169 -6.35 -5.63 -8.97
CA GLY A 169 -6.30 -4.25 -9.43
C GLY A 169 -7.55 -3.45 -9.05
N ARG A 170 -8.28 -3.85 -7.99
CA ARG A 170 -9.55 -3.25 -7.56
C ARG A 170 -9.63 -3.17 -6.04
N ALA A 171 -10.39 -2.20 -5.54
CA ALA A 171 -10.69 -2.02 -4.10
C ALA A 171 -9.45 -2.11 -3.18
N ALA A 172 -8.33 -1.51 -3.59
CA ALA A 172 -7.00 -1.86 -3.10
C ALA A 172 -6.75 -1.44 -1.65
N SER A 173 -6.68 -0.15 -1.32
CA SER A 173 -6.26 0.26 0.04
C SER A 173 -7.28 -0.11 1.12
N CYS A 174 -8.58 0.00 0.82
CA CYS A 174 -9.64 -0.21 1.80
C CYS A 174 -10.05 -1.68 1.92
N THR A 175 -10.43 -2.36 0.85
CA THR A 175 -10.97 -3.73 0.94
C THR A 175 -9.83 -4.75 0.93
N GLU A 176 -9.02 -4.81 -0.12
CA GLU A 176 -7.95 -5.83 -0.22
C GLU A 176 -6.80 -5.61 0.77
N GLY A 177 -6.49 -4.34 1.05
CA GLY A 177 -5.48 -3.89 1.98
C GLY A 177 -5.92 -4.06 3.43
N VAL A 178 -6.81 -3.17 3.91
CA VAL A 178 -7.22 -3.18 5.33
C VAL A 178 -7.96 -4.45 5.71
N ILE A 179 -9.07 -4.81 5.04
CA ILE A 179 -9.83 -6.01 5.42
C ILE A 179 -8.96 -7.25 5.21
N GLY A 180 -8.27 -7.33 4.08
CA GLY A 180 -7.41 -8.46 3.76
C GLY A 180 -6.28 -8.71 4.75
N ALA A 181 -5.55 -7.68 5.17
CA ALA A 181 -4.50 -7.80 6.19
C ALA A 181 -5.08 -8.07 7.58
N TYR A 182 -6.21 -7.45 7.91
CA TYR A 182 -6.90 -7.66 9.19
C TYR A 182 -7.36 -9.12 9.35
N LEU A 183 -8.11 -9.65 8.37
CA LEU A 183 -8.62 -11.03 8.41
C LEU A 183 -7.49 -12.06 8.29
N GLY A 184 -6.50 -11.80 7.42
CA GLY A 184 -5.35 -12.69 7.24
C GLY A 184 -4.37 -12.69 8.41
N ARG A 185 -4.46 -11.69 9.31
CA ARG A 185 -3.53 -11.45 10.42
C ARG A 185 -2.06 -11.44 10.01
N ASP A 186 -1.81 -10.98 8.79
CA ASP A 186 -0.48 -11.01 8.21
C ASP A 186 -0.22 -9.82 7.26
N THR A 187 1.02 -9.71 6.80
CA THR A 187 1.43 -8.70 5.82
C THR A 187 1.10 -9.14 4.40
N ARG A 188 0.63 -8.20 3.57
CA ARG A 188 0.34 -8.47 2.15
C ARG A 188 0.62 -7.29 1.24
N VAL A 189 1.00 -7.62 0.00
CA VAL A 189 1.16 -6.67 -1.09
C VAL A 189 -0.17 -6.50 -1.83
N VAL A 190 -0.51 -5.27 -2.18
CA VAL A 190 -1.73 -4.93 -2.92
C VAL A 190 -1.38 -3.96 -4.06
N VAL A 191 -1.93 -4.21 -5.24
CA VAL A 191 -1.77 -3.33 -6.41
C VAL A 191 -2.93 -2.33 -6.48
N PRO A 192 -2.66 -1.01 -6.43
CA PRO A 192 -3.69 0.02 -6.51
C PRO A 192 -4.49 -0.02 -7.81
N GLY A 193 -5.81 -0.06 -7.67
CA GLY A 193 -6.76 0.02 -8.77
C GLY A 193 -7.17 1.42 -9.16
N ASN A 194 -8.07 1.52 -10.13
CA ASN A 194 -8.61 2.80 -10.62
C ASN A 194 -9.20 3.65 -9.49
N GLY A 195 -9.87 3.05 -8.51
CA GLY A 195 -10.46 3.81 -7.41
C GLY A 195 -9.44 4.52 -6.53
N ASP A 196 -8.36 3.83 -6.17
CA ASP A 196 -7.24 4.42 -5.42
C ASP A 196 -6.55 5.54 -6.22
N ARG A 197 -6.42 5.37 -7.53
CA ARG A 197 -5.79 6.36 -8.41
C ARG A 197 -6.65 7.60 -8.60
N VAL A 198 -7.91 7.42 -9.01
CA VAL A 198 -8.84 8.51 -9.37
C VAL A 198 -9.30 9.28 -8.14
N TRP A 199 -9.68 8.60 -7.05
CA TRP A 199 -10.30 9.27 -5.89
C TRP A 199 -9.34 9.49 -4.73
N ALA A 200 -8.38 8.59 -4.52
CA ALA A 200 -7.42 8.66 -3.41
C ALA A 200 -6.03 9.16 -3.84
N THR A 201 -5.87 9.60 -5.10
CA THR A 201 -4.63 10.21 -5.64
C THR A 201 -3.40 9.31 -5.54
N CYS A 202 -3.59 7.98 -5.59
CA CYS A 202 -2.50 7.02 -5.66
C CYS A 202 -1.75 7.20 -6.99
N GLN A 203 -0.42 7.29 -6.94
CA GLN A 203 0.43 7.56 -8.11
C GLN A 203 0.74 6.29 -8.92
N ASP A 204 1.15 6.46 -10.17
CA ASP A 204 1.48 5.37 -11.12
C ASP A 204 2.62 4.47 -10.66
N ASP A 205 3.55 5.04 -9.91
CA ASP A 205 4.64 4.32 -9.30
C ASP A 205 4.29 3.75 -7.93
N GLU A 206 3.11 3.99 -7.35
CA GLU A 206 2.78 3.52 -6.00
C GLU A 206 2.20 2.10 -5.98
N MET A 207 2.71 1.30 -5.05
CA MET A 207 2.16 0.03 -4.57
C MET A 207 1.81 0.16 -3.07
N ILE A 208 0.96 -0.73 -2.56
CA ILE A 208 0.55 -0.73 -1.15
C ILE A 208 1.06 -1.99 -0.45
N LEU A 209 1.70 -1.82 0.70
CA LEU A 209 1.90 -2.89 1.68
C LEU A 209 0.90 -2.67 2.81
N ALA A 210 0.02 -3.65 3.03
CA ALA A 210 -0.87 -3.66 4.18
C ALA A 210 -0.31 -4.63 5.23
N VAL A 211 -0.02 -4.12 6.41
CA VAL A 211 0.68 -4.83 7.48
C VAL A 211 -0.30 -4.99 8.64
N HIS A 212 -0.66 -6.22 8.99
CA HIS A 212 -1.38 -6.45 10.25
C HIS A 212 -0.54 -5.92 11.41
N ALA A 213 -1.16 -5.24 12.38
CA ALA A 213 -0.47 -4.53 13.45
C ALA A 213 0.53 -5.43 14.21
N SER A 214 0.21 -6.71 14.42
CA SER A 214 1.14 -7.63 15.09
C SER A 214 2.45 -7.91 14.33
N ARG A 215 2.55 -7.56 13.03
CA ARG A 215 3.70 -7.83 12.16
C ARG A 215 4.62 -6.63 11.97
N ILE A 216 4.22 -5.43 12.38
CA ILE A 216 5.01 -4.22 12.06
C ILE A 216 6.38 -4.22 12.73
N ARG A 217 6.49 -4.80 13.94
CA ARG A 217 7.73 -4.81 14.70
C ARG A 217 8.75 -5.71 14.01
N GLU A 218 8.33 -6.93 13.65
CA GLU A 218 9.11 -7.88 12.85
C GLU A 218 9.53 -7.27 11.50
N LEU A 219 8.63 -6.54 10.82
CA LEU A 219 8.95 -5.83 9.59
C LEU A 219 10.08 -4.80 9.80
N VAL A 220 9.99 -3.96 10.84
CA VAL A 220 10.99 -2.91 11.11
C VAL A 220 12.32 -3.53 11.53
N GLU A 221 12.31 -4.53 12.40
CA GLU A 221 13.50 -5.27 12.81
C GLU A 221 14.19 -5.91 11.59
N GLY A 222 13.43 -6.56 10.71
CA GLY A 222 13.97 -7.12 9.47
C GLY A 222 14.56 -6.06 8.53
N LEU A 223 13.95 -4.88 8.44
CA LEU A 223 14.52 -3.76 7.69
C LEU A 223 15.86 -3.31 8.29
N GLU A 224 15.95 -3.16 9.61
CA GLU A 224 17.16 -2.75 10.34
C GLU A 224 18.29 -3.77 10.15
N GLU A 225 18.01 -5.07 10.32
CA GLU A 225 19.02 -6.12 10.14
C GLU A 225 19.55 -6.20 8.71
N THR A 226 18.65 -6.19 7.73
CA THR A 226 19.07 -6.17 6.32
C THR A 226 19.82 -4.89 5.95
N HIS A 227 19.53 -3.76 6.61
CA HIS A 227 20.25 -2.50 6.41
C HIS A 227 21.71 -2.59 6.87
N LYS A 228 22.00 -3.28 7.98
CA LYS A 228 23.37 -3.53 8.46
C LYS A 228 24.21 -4.29 7.43
N GLY A 229 23.57 -5.20 6.68
CA GLY A 229 24.18 -5.94 5.57
C GLY A 229 24.34 -5.15 4.27
N GLY A 230 23.99 -3.85 4.23
CA GLY A 230 24.09 -3.00 3.05
C GLY A 230 22.91 -3.12 2.07
N ILE A 231 21.95 -4.01 2.34
CA ILE A 231 20.68 -4.08 1.60
C ILE A 231 19.84 -2.89 2.07
N ARG A 232 19.86 -1.76 1.37
CA ARG A 232 19.24 -0.49 1.80
C ARG A 232 18.56 0.25 0.66
N TYR A 233 17.80 1.28 1.00
CA TYR A 233 17.22 2.22 0.04
C TYR A 233 17.81 3.63 0.24
N PRO A 234 18.20 4.36 -0.83
CA PRO A 234 18.20 3.96 -2.24
C PRO A 234 19.13 2.77 -2.51
N ILE A 235 18.83 2.00 -3.55
CA ILE A 235 19.57 0.79 -3.91
C ILE A 235 21.01 1.18 -4.27
N PRO A 236 22.04 0.61 -3.62
CA PRO A 236 23.44 0.88 -3.97
C PRO A 236 23.74 0.46 -5.42
N ALA A 237 24.39 1.35 -6.18
CA ALA A 237 24.92 1.02 -7.49
C ALA A 237 26.31 0.37 -7.36
N TYR A 238 26.52 -0.77 -8.03
CA TYR A 238 27.86 -1.34 -8.18
C TYR A 238 28.59 -0.60 -9.29
N LEU A 239 29.63 0.15 -8.92
CA LEU A 239 30.42 0.97 -9.86
C LEU A 239 31.88 0.49 -9.97
N ARG A 240 32.22 -0.67 -9.39
CA ARG A 240 33.58 -1.24 -9.45
C ARG A 240 33.74 -2.11 -10.69
N TYR A 241 33.62 -1.50 -11.85
CA TYR A 241 33.95 -2.09 -13.14
C TYR A 241 34.95 -1.18 -13.86
N GLN A 242 35.78 -1.76 -14.73
CA GLN A 242 36.62 -0.96 -15.61
C GLN A 242 35.72 -0.36 -16.69
N PRO A 243 35.70 0.97 -16.88
CA PRO A 243 34.94 1.56 -17.97
C PRO A 243 35.56 1.10 -19.30
N GLU A 244 34.71 0.62 -20.20
CA GLU A 244 35.09 0.26 -21.57
C GLU A 244 34.40 1.21 -22.54
N VAL A 245 35.10 1.55 -23.61
CA VAL A 245 34.53 2.23 -24.77
C VAL A 245 34.23 1.20 -25.86
N GLY A 246 33.81 1.63 -27.06
CA GLY A 246 33.51 0.72 -28.17
C GLY A 246 34.59 -0.35 -28.39
N PHE A 247 34.18 -1.55 -28.81
CA PHE A 247 35.05 -2.72 -29.01
C PHE A 247 35.74 -3.24 -27.74
N THR A 248 35.09 -3.09 -26.58
CA THR A 248 35.60 -3.57 -25.27
C THR A 248 36.99 -3.02 -24.92
N VAL A 249 37.34 -1.85 -25.45
CA VAL A 249 38.65 -1.22 -25.17
C VAL A 249 38.55 -0.56 -23.81
N PRO A 250 39.43 -0.92 -22.84
CA PRO A 250 39.44 -0.24 -21.56
C PRO A 250 39.69 1.27 -21.72
N LEU A 251 38.98 2.10 -20.97
CA LEU A 251 39.13 3.56 -21.06
C LEU A 251 40.58 4.01 -20.76
N THR A 252 41.30 3.26 -19.93
CA THR A 252 42.73 3.48 -19.66
C THR A 252 43.63 3.35 -20.89
N ASP A 253 43.12 2.72 -21.95
CA ASP A 253 43.89 2.25 -23.08
C ASP A 253 43.64 3.07 -24.35
N ILE A 254 42.72 4.03 -24.33
CA ILE A 254 42.32 4.82 -25.51
C ILE A 254 43.46 5.68 -26.10
N PHE A 255 44.47 6.01 -25.31
CA PHE A 255 45.66 6.75 -25.76
C PHE A 255 46.84 5.85 -26.12
N LYS A 256 46.71 4.52 -25.96
CA LYS A 256 47.78 3.58 -26.31
C LYS A 256 47.86 3.44 -27.84
N PRO A 257 49.05 3.57 -28.45
CA PRO A 257 49.20 3.53 -29.91
C PRO A 257 48.64 2.27 -30.59
N GLY A 258 48.67 1.11 -29.92
CA GLY A 258 48.16 -0.16 -30.45
C GLY A 258 46.63 -0.30 -30.46
N GLU A 259 45.91 0.56 -29.75
CA GLU A 259 44.45 0.51 -29.64
C GLU A 259 43.75 1.41 -30.68
N ILE A 260 44.47 2.37 -31.28
CA ILE A 260 43.96 3.26 -32.35
C ILE A 260 43.38 2.44 -33.51
N GLY A 261 44.01 1.31 -33.85
CA GLY A 261 43.56 0.40 -34.91
C GLY A 261 42.17 -0.22 -34.64
N ARG A 262 41.82 -0.43 -33.36
CA ARG A 262 40.51 -0.99 -32.97
C ARG A 262 39.38 0.03 -33.15
N PHE A 263 39.66 1.32 -32.97
CA PHE A 263 38.69 2.40 -33.21
C PHE A 263 38.46 2.68 -34.70
N THR A 264 39.47 2.49 -35.54
CA THR A 264 39.39 2.71 -37.00
C THR A 264 38.83 1.52 -37.78
N SER A 265 38.78 0.34 -37.16
CA SER A 265 38.19 -0.89 -37.70
C SER A 265 36.65 -0.81 -37.69
N LYS A 266 36.06 0.00 -38.56
CA LYS A 266 34.63 -0.08 -38.86
C LYS A 266 34.31 -1.42 -39.54
N ARG A 267 33.39 -2.18 -38.95
CA ARG A 267 32.29 -2.76 -39.72
C ARG A 267 31.14 -1.77 -39.72
#